data_AF-A0A522Y2C5-F1
#
_entry.id   AF-A0A522Y2C5-F1
#
_cell.length_a   1.000
_cell.length_b   1.000
_cell.length_c   1.000
_cell.angle_alpha   90.00
_cell.angle_beta   90.00
_cell.angle_gamma   90.00
#
_symmetry.space_group_name_H-M   'P 1'
#
loop_
_entity.id
_entity.type
_entity.pdbx_description
1 polymer ?
#
loop_
_entity_poly.entity_id
_entity_poly.type
_entity_poly.pdbx_seq_one_letter_code
_entity_poly.pdbx_strand_id
1 'polypeptide(L)'
;MGRSLRSSKSVQVCGTFARDPRHVNSKVVPARGSSAGELVKYVMAVLLVAAGVVGFYWLAQWPTALRALLVLAGVLLGALVFASSARGGRTREFLSESRFELRKVVWPTRQEAMRTTWVVMLAVLILSLLLAGFDVVIQAAIKFLLGR
;
A
#
# COMPACT_ATOMS: atom_id res chain seq x y z
N MET A 1 -48.97 -26.34 -56.65
CA MET A 1 -48.80 -26.04 -58.09
C MET A 1 -48.48 -24.54 -58.20
N GLY A 2 -47.31 -24.17 -58.75
CA GLY A 2 -46.88 -22.76 -59.02
C GLY A 2 -46.23 -22.02 -57.84
N ARG A 3 -44.91 -22.08 -57.54
CA ARG A 3 -43.72 -21.51 -58.21
C ARG A 3 -43.70 -19.97 -58.38
N SER A 4 -42.84 -19.33 -57.56
CA SER A 4 -41.79 -18.36 -57.94
C SER A 4 -42.19 -17.06 -58.64
N LEU A 5 -42.01 -15.91 -57.96
CA LEU A 5 -41.32 -14.70 -58.46
C LEU A 5 -40.76 -13.95 -57.22
N ARG A 6 -39.46 -13.98 -56.94
CA ARG A 6 -38.33 -13.24 -57.55
C ARG A 6 -38.31 -11.76 -57.13
N SER A 7 -37.13 -11.38 -56.62
CA SER A 7 -36.56 -10.03 -56.64
C SER A 7 -36.95 -9.05 -55.53
N SER A 8 -36.19 -9.05 -54.43
CA SER A 8 -35.59 -7.82 -53.93
C SER A 8 -34.47 -8.13 -52.94
N LYS A 9 -33.36 -8.64 -53.46
CA LYS A 9 -32.06 -8.59 -52.79
C LYS A 9 -31.07 -8.10 -53.81
N SER A 10 -30.79 -6.80 -53.80
CA SER A 10 -29.56 -6.24 -54.32
C SER A 10 -29.40 -4.82 -53.81
N VAL A 11 -28.39 -4.66 -52.96
CA VAL A 11 -27.49 -3.52 -53.01
C VAL A 11 -28.12 -2.19 -52.56
N GLN A 12 -28.19 -2.00 -51.25
CA GLN A 12 -28.13 -0.67 -50.70
C GLN A 12 -27.08 -0.65 -49.57
N VAL A 13 -26.03 0.15 -49.81
CA VAL A 13 -25.06 0.71 -48.87
C VAL A 13 -24.12 -0.33 -48.26
N CYS A 14 -22.87 -0.51 -48.73
CA CYS A 14 -21.77 0.47 -48.59
C CYS A 14 -21.90 1.37 -47.34
N GLY A 15 -22.36 0.80 -46.23
CA GLY A 15 -22.50 1.48 -44.95
C GLY A 15 -21.24 1.24 -44.13
N THR A 16 -20.29 2.17 -44.24
CA THR A 16 -19.43 2.61 -43.14
C THR A 16 -19.08 1.53 -42.11
N PHE A 17 -17.89 0.94 -42.27
CA PHE A 17 -17.05 0.50 -41.15
C PHE A 17 -16.74 1.72 -40.27
N ALA A 18 -17.76 2.23 -39.58
CA ALA A 18 -17.64 3.20 -38.52
C ALA A 18 -17.01 2.43 -37.36
N ARG A 19 -15.68 2.51 -37.29
CA ARG A 19 -14.92 2.19 -36.10
C ARG A 19 -15.50 3.08 -34.99
N ASP A 20 -16.35 2.53 -34.13
CA ASP A 20 -16.92 3.25 -32.99
C ASP A 20 -15.75 3.75 -32.12
N PRO A 21 -15.48 5.07 -32.06
CA PRO A 21 -14.38 5.59 -31.26
C PRO A 21 -14.74 5.62 -29.77
N ARG A 22 -15.95 5.20 -29.36
CA ARG A 22 -16.43 5.20 -27.98
C ARG A 22 -16.51 3.84 -27.32
N HIS A 23 -15.86 2.81 -27.89
CA HIS A 23 -15.61 1.57 -27.14
C HIS A 23 -14.35 1.66 -26.25
N VAL A 24 -14.15 2.79 -25.57
CA VAL A 24 -13.41 2.83 -24.31
C VAL A 24 -14.46 2.84 -23.21
N ASN A 25 -15.11 1.69 -23.06
CA ASN A 25 -16.07 1.48 -21.99
C ASN A 25 -15.30 1.43 -20.66
N SER A 26 -15.13 2.58 -20.05
CA SER A 26 -14.89 2.69 -18.61
C SER A 26 -16.15 2.18 -17.93
N LYS A 27 -16.21 0.86 -17.72
CA LYS A 27 -17.03 0.33 -16.63
C LYS A 27 -16.44 0.91 -15.35
N VAL A 28 -16.84 2.14 -15.01
CA VAL A 28 -16.67 2.71 -13.70
C VAL A 28 -17.51 1.80 -12.81
N VAL A 29 -16.85 0.82 -12.20
CA VAL A 29 -17.46 -0.02 -11.18
C VAL A 29 -18.01 0.98 -10.16
N PRO A 30 -19.33 1.10 -9.99
CA PRO A 30 -19.86 2.00 -8.99
C PRO A 30 -19.26 1.51 -7.68
N ALA A 31 -18.51 2.37 -7.00
CA ALA A 31 -17.99 2.07 -5.68
C ALA A 31 -19.23 1.80 -4.82
N ARG A 32 -19.55 0.52 -4.58
CA ARG A 32 -20.58 0.14 -3.61
C ARG A 32 -20.14 0.79 -2.30
N GLY A 33 -20.83 1.87 -1.93
CA GLY A 33 -20.58 2.59 -0.69
C GLY A 33 -20.59 1.61 0.47
N SER A 34 -19.72 1.83 1.45
CA SER A 34 -19.65 1.02 2.65
C SER A 34 -21.06 0.84 3.21
N SER A 35 -21.56 -0.40 3.28
CA SER A 35 -22.86 -0.65 3.89
C SER A 35 -22.83 -0.22 5.36
N ALA A 36 -23.96 0.19 5.91
CA ALA A 36 -24.04 0.66 7.30
C ALA A 36 -23.43 -0.36 8.29
N GLY A 37 -23.64 -1.65 8.06
CA GLY A 37 -23.03 -2.71 8.87
C GLY A 37 -21.51 -2.80 8.77
N GLU A 38 -20.91 -2.44 7.64
CA GLU A 38 -19.46 -2.41 7.47
C GLU A 38 -18.86 -1.15 8.11
N LEU A 39 -19.55 -0.01 8.02
CA LEU A 39 -19.15 1.20 8.74
C LEU A 39 -19.14 0.95 10.26
N VAL A 40 -20.16 0.28 10.80
CA VAL A 40 -20.23 -0.07 12.23
C VAL A 40 -19.04 -0.94 12.65
N LYS A 41 -18.68 -1.97 11.87
CA LYS A 41 -17.51 -2.81 12.16
C LYS A 41 -16.21 -2.01 12.18
N TYR A 42 -16.03 -1.06 11.25
CA TYR A 42 -14.84 -0.21 11.24
C TYR A 42 -14.78 0.75 12.42
N VAL A 43 -15.89 1.42 12.72
CA VAL A 43 -15.98 2.31 13.89
C VAL A 43 -15.68 1.52 15.16
N MET A 44 -16.26 0.33 15.30
CA MET A 44 -16.01 -0.54 16.47
C MET A 44 -14.55 -1.00 16.55
N ALA A 45 -13.91 -1.35 15.44
CA ALA A 45 -12.50 -1.70 15.41
C ALA A 45 -11.59 -0.53 15.84
N VAL A 46 -11.86 0.69 15.35
CA VAL A 46 -11.11 1.90 15.72
C VAL A 46 -11.31 2.22 17.21
N LEU A 47 -12.54 2.10 17.71
CA LEU A 47 -12.86 2.34 19.12
C LEU A 47 -12.15 1.35 20.05
N LEU A 48 -12.04 0.07 19.69
CA LEU A 48 -11.31 -0.92 20.49
C LEU A 48 -9.81 -0.60 20.61
N VAL A 49 -9.19 -0.18 19.51
CA VAL A 49 -7.77 0.23 19.52
C VAL A 49 -7.60 1.51 20.32
N ALA A 50 -8.46 2.51 20.12
CA ALA A 50 -8.44 3.76 20.86
C ALA A 50 -8.61 3.52 22.36
N ALA A 51 -9.55 2.65 22.77
CA ALA A 51 -9.74 2.26 24.16
C ALA A 51 -8.48 1.60 24.75
N GLY A 52 -7.79 0.75 23.98
CA GLY A 52 -6.51 0.17 24.39
C GLY A 52 -5.42 1.22 24.66
N VAL A 53 -5.26 2.17 23.73
CA VAL A 53 -4.29 3.27 23.85
C VAL A 53 -4.66 4.20 25.01
N VAL A 54 -5.93 4.56 25.15
CA VAL A 54 -6.44 5.40 26.23
C VAL A 54 -6.24 4.72 27.59
N GLY A 55 -6.47 3.41 27.68
CA GLY A 55 -6.19 2.61 28.87
C GLY A 55 -4.70 2.61 29.26
N PHE A 56 -3.78 2.66 28.29
CA PHE A 56 -2.35 2.78 28.58
C PHE A 56 -2.00 4.08 29.32
N TYR A 57 -2.63 5.20 28.95
CA TYR A 57 -2.42 6.50 29.60
C TYR A 57 -3.14 6.60 30.95
N TRP A 58 -4.37 6.07 31.09
CA TRP A 58 -5.14 6.15 32.34
C TRP A 58 -4.58 5.24 33.45
N LEU A 59 -4.06 4.06 33.09
CA LEU A 59 -3.50 3.11 34.05
C LEU A 59 -2.03 3.41 34.38
N ALA A 60 -1.60 4.68 34.30
CA ALA A 60 -0.24 5.17 34.53
C ALA A 60 0.37 4.82 35.91
N GLN A 61 -0.44 4.27 36.83
CA GLN A 61 -0.08 3.83 38.17
C GLN A 61 0.16 2.30 38.30
N TRP A 62 -0.20 1.47 37.32
CA TRP A 62 -0.10 -0.01 37.37
C TRP A 62 1.17 -0.55 36.69
N PRO A 63 1.66 -1.78 36.95
CA PRO A 63 2.85 -2.32 36.27
C PRO A 63 2.74 -2.27 34.74
N THR A 64 3.85 -1.92 34.07
CA THR A 64 3.92 -1.71 32.61
C THR A 64 3.44 -2.90 31.80
N ALA A 65 3.66 -4.12 32.30
CA ALA A 65 3.23 -5.36 31.66
C ALA A 65 1.70 -5.42 31.45
N LEU A 66 0.91 -5.02 32.45
CA LEU A 66 -0.56 -5.04 32.36
C LEU A 66 -1.05 -4.04 31.30
N ARG A 67 -0.43 -2.86 31.23
CA ARG A 67 -0.79 -1.82 30.25
C ARG A 67 -0.47 -2.26 28.83
N ALA A 68 0.71 -2.85 28.63
CA ALA A 68 1.11 -3.39 27.33
C ALA A 68 0.16 -4.50 26.88
N LEU A 69 -0.27 -5.36 27.80
CA LEU A 69 -1.24 -6.43 27.51
C LEU A 69 -2.61 -5.87 27.11
N LEU A 70 -3.06 -4.78 27.74
CA LEU A 70 -4.33 -4.12 27.39
C LEU A 70 -4.30 -3.51 25.99
N VAL A 71 -3.20 -2.85 25.61
CA VAL A 71 -3.01 -2.35 24.23
C VAL A 71 -2.97 -3.50 23.24
N LEU A 72 -2.20 -4.55 23.53
CA LEU A 72 -2.14 -5.77 22.71
C LEU A 72 -3.52 -6.39 22.52
N ALA A 73 -4.31 -6.54 23.59
CA ALA A 73 -5.66 -7.07 23.53
C ALA A 73 -6.58 -6.19 22.67
N GLY A 74 -6.53 -4.86 22.84
CA GLY A 74 -7.31 -3.91 22.03
C GLY A 74 -6.97 -3.99 20.54
N VAL A 75 -5.67 -4.07 20.21
CA VAL A 75 -5.19 -4.24 18.82
C VAL A 75 -5.63 -5.59 18.25
N LEU A 76 -5.49 -6.67 19.01
CA LEU A 76 -5.89 -8.01 18.56
C LEU A 76 -7.40 -8.09 18.30
N LEU A 77 -8.23 -7.58 19.22
CA LEU A 77 -9.68 -7.56 19.05
C LEU A 77 -10.09 -6.66 17.88
N GLY A 78 -9.51 -5.47 17.76
CA GLY A 78 -9.75 -4.58 16.61
C GLY A 78 -9.37 -5.23 15.28
N ALA A 79 -8.24 -5.96 15.24
CA ALA A 79 -7.80 -6.70 14.05
C ALA A 79 -8.74 -7.86 13.70
N LEU A 80 -9.26 -8.60 14.69
CA LEU A 80 -10.25 -9.67 14.47
C LEU A 80 -11.56 -9.12 13.92
N VAL A 81 -12.06 -8.02 14.48
CA VAL A 81 -13.26 -7.34 14.00
C VAL A 81 -13.07 -6.85 12.56
N PHE A 82 -11.92 -6.23 12.27
CA PHE A 82 -11.57 -5.81 10.92
C PHE A 82 -11.45 -7.00 9.95
N ALA A 83 -10.87 -8.11 10.38
CA ALA A 83 -10.76 -9.32 9.55
C ALA A 83 -12.12 -9.95 9.23
N SER A 84 -13.13 -9.77 10.09
CA SER A 84 -14.51 -10.24 9.87
C SER A 84 -15.35 -9.32 8.95
N SER A 85 -14.81 -8.18 8.52
CA SER A 85 -15.44 -7.28 7.54
C SER A 85 -15.30 -7.82 6.10
N ALA A 86 -16.22 -7.44 5.22
CA ALA A 86 -16.18 -7.75 3.79
C ALA A 86 -14.93 -7.22 3.06
N ARG A 87 -14.20 -6.24 3.64
CA ARG A 87 -12.86 -5.86 3.15
C ARG A 87 -11.78 -6.83 3.64
N GLY A 88 -11.88 -7.39 4.84
CA GLY A 88 -10.90 -8.33 5.39
C GLY A 88 -10.75 -9.61 4.55
N GLY A 89 -11.86 -10.16 4.05
CA GLY A 89 -11.83 -11.29 3.11
C GLY A 89 -11.10 -10.97 1.80
N ARG A 90 -11.43 -9.83 1.19
CA ARG A 90 -10.75 -9.34 -0.03
C ARG A 90 -9.26 -9.13 0.19
N THR A 91 -8.86 -8.52 1.32
CA THR A 91 -7.45 -8.34 1.67
C THR A 91 -6.70 -9.67 1.75
N ARG A 92 -7.31 -10.74 2.26
CA ARG A 92 -6.68 -12.08 2.30
C ARG A 92 -6.47 -12.67 0.91
N GLU A 93 -7.46 -12.51 0.03
CA GLU A 93 -7.37 -12.92 -1.38
C GLU A 93 -6.25 -12.14 -2.10
N PHE A 94 -6.23 -10.80 -1.99
CA PHE A 94 -5.15 -9.96 -2.52
C PHE A 94 -3.77 -10.34 -1.97
N LEU A 95 -3.66 -10.68 -0.67
CA LEU A 95 -2.39 -11.14 -0.08
C LEU A 95 -1.94 -12.47 -0.69
N SER A 96 -2.87 -13.38 -0.98
CA SER A 96 -2.56 -14.67 -1.59
C SER A 96 -2.06 -14.50 -3.04
N GLU A 97 -2.69 -13.59 -3.79
CA GLU A 97 -2.28 -13.22 -5.15
C GLU A 97 -0.92 -12.50 -5.15
N SER A 98 -0.74 -11.51 -4.27
CA SER A 98 0.54 -10.79 -4.10
C SER A 98 1.68 -11.74 -3.72
N ARG A 99 1.43 -12.74 -2.86
CA ARG A 99 2.42 -13.77 -2.54
C ARG A 99 2.78 -14.64 -3.75
N PHE A 100 1.81 -14.95 -4.61
CA PHE A 100 2.06 -15.68 -5.84
C PHE A 100 2.97 -14.87 -6.79
N GLU A 101 2.76 -13.57 -6.88
CA GLU A 101 3.59 -12.67 -7.68
C GLU A 101 4.98 -12.42 -7.07
N LEU A 102 5.07 -12.30 -5.75
CA LEU A 102 6.35 -12.16 -5.04
C LEU A 102 7.27 -13.38 -5.24
N ARG A 103 6.71 -14.57 -5.51
CA ARG A 103 7.51 -15.74 -5.90
C ARG A 103 8.07 -15.67 -7.31
N LYS A 104 7.50 -14.82 -8.17
CA LYS A 104 8.06 -14.51 -9.50
C LYS A 104 9.19 -13.49 -9.43
N VAL A 105 9.34 -12.80 -8.31
CA VAL A 105 10.47 -11.91 -8.07
C VAL A 105 11.69 -12.79 -7.84
N VAL A 106 12.62 -12.75 -8.80
CA VAL A 106 13.94 -13.36 -8.64
C VAL A 106 14.69 -12.51 -7.62
N TRP A 107 14.73 -12.98 -6.38
CA TRP A 107 15.51 -12.32 -5.35
C TRP A 107 16.99 -12.41 -5.73
N PRO A 108 17.70 -11.26 -5.75
CA PRO A 108 19.11 -11.23 -6.12
C PRO A 108 19.88 -12.22 -5.27
N THR A 109 20.87 -12.88 -5.87
CA THR A 109 21.71 -13.82 -5.12
C THR A 109 22.43 -13.08 -3.99
N ARG A 110 22.80 -13.79 -2.90
CA ARG A 110 23.51 -13.17 -1.77
C ARG A 110 24.75 -12.39 -2.22
N GLN A 111 25.43 -12.86 -3.26
CA GLN A 111 26.62 -12.20 -3.79
C GLN A 111 26.29 -10.89 -4.51
N GLU A 112 25.21 -10.84 -5.29
CA GLU A 112 24.75 -9.61 -5.94
C GLU A 112 24.28 -8.56 -4.91
N ALA A 113 23.51 -9.00 -3.90
CA ALA A 113 23.04 -8.12 -2.83
C ALA A 113 24.20 -7.57 -1.97
N MET A 114 25.20 -8.39 -1.69
CA MET A 114 26.40 -7.93 -0.97
C MET A 114 27.22 -6.95 -1.81
N ARG A 115 27.33 -7.16 -3.12
CA ARG A 115 28.06 -6.25 -4.01
C ARG A 115 27.46 -4.85 -4.02
N THR A 116 26.13 -4.74 -4.10
CA THR A 116 25.45 -3.43 -4.05
C THR A 116 25.54 -2.80 -2.66
N THR A 117 25.47 -3.60 -1.59
CA THR A 117 25.66 -3.12 -0.21
C THR A 117 27.06 -2.52 0.00
N TRP A 118 28.11 -3.18 -0.50
CA TRP A 118 29.47 -2.64 -0.42
C TRP A 118 29.63 -1.30 -1.16
N VAL A 119 28.99 -1.15 -2.32
CA VAL A 119 28.98 0.12 -3.05
C VAL A 119 28.32 1.22 -2.22
N VAL A 120 27.16 0.93 -1.60
CA VAL A 120 26.47 1.90 -0.73
C VAL A 120 27.29 2.22 0.51
N MET A 121 27.89 1.22 1.17
CA MET A 121 28.74 1.44 2.34
C MET A 121 29.95 2.33 2.01
N LEU A 122 30.59 2.12 0.86
CA LEU A 122 31.70 2.95 0.41
C LEU A 122 31.23 4.39 0.13
N ALA A 123 30.08 4.56 -0.53
CA ALA A 123 29.51 5.89 -0.79
C ALA A 123 29.20 6.65 0.51
N VAL A 124 28.59 5.98 1.51
CA VAL A 124 28.30 6.58 2.83
C VAL A 124 29.59 6.90 3.58
N LEU A 125 30.61 6.05 3.51
CA LEU A 125 31.90 6.29 4.15
C LEU A 125 32.59 7.54 3.56
N ILE A 126 32.60 7.68 2.24
CA ILE A 126 33.14 8.86 1.56
C ILE A 126 32.37 10.13 1.96
N LEU A 127 31.03 10.08 1.93
CA LEU A 127 30.19 11.21 2.32
C LEU A 127 30.43 11.59 3.79
N SER A 128 30.49 10.60 4.69
CA SER A 128 30.76 10.81 6.11
C SER A 128 32.11 11.48 6.33
N LEU A 129 33.15 11.04 5.61
CA LEU A 129 34.49 11.61 5.74
C LEU A 129 34.57 13.03 5.17
N LEU A 130 33.89 13.28 4.05
CA LEU A 130 33.80 14.59 3.41
C LEU A 130 33.05 15.59 4.32
N LEU A 131 31.91 15.20 4.90
CA LEU A 131 31.18 16.01 5.88
C LEU A 131 32.04 16.29 7.12
N ALA A 132 32.67 15.26 7.70
CA ALA A 132 33.57 15.43 8.83
C ALA A 132 34.74 16.38 8.50
N GLY A 133 35.27 16.31 7.28
CA GLY A 133 36.31 17.22 6.79
C GLY A 133 35.82 18.67 6.77
N PHE A 134 34.63 18.93 6.21
CA PHE A 134 34.05 20.28 6.23
C PHE A 134 33.80 20.78 7.64
N ASP A 135 33.28 19.94 8.54
CA ASP A 135 33.07 20.30 9.93
C ASP A 135 34.38 20.74 10.60
N VAL A 136 35.49 20.03 10.36
CA VAL A 136 36.80 20.41 10.89
C VAL A 136 37.30 21.72 10.29
N VAL A 137 37.17 21.92 8.98
CA VAL A 137 37.61 23.15 8.29
C VAL A 137 36.82 24.36 8.79
N ILE A 138 35.49 24.23 8.88
CA ILE A 138 34.61 25.30 9.37
C ILE A 138 34.95 25.60 10.83
N GLN A 139 35.11 24.58 11.69
CA GLN A 139 35.50 24.78 13.09
C GLN A 139 36.86 25.49 13.21
N ALA A 140 37.84 25.13 12.39
CA ALA A 140 39.14 25.79 12.38
C ALA A 140 39.03 27.26 11.92
N ALA A 141 38.26 27.53 10.87
CA ALA A 141 38.02 28.88 10.37
C ALA A 141 37.31 29.75 11.42
N ILE A 142 36.32 29.21 12.13
CA ILE A 142 35.61 29.90 13.21
C ILE A 142 36.56 30.21 14.36
N LYS A 143 37.37 29.25 14.82
CA LYS A 143 38.37 29.46 15.88
C LYS A 143 39.34 30.59 15.52
N PHE A 144 39.91 30.50 14.32
CA PHE A 144 40.80 31.52 13.78
C PHE A 144 40.14 32.91 13.73
N LEU A 145 38.88 33.01 13.29
CA LEU A 145 38.15 34.28 13.18
C LEU A 145 37.80 34.88 14.54
N LEU A 146 37.45 34.06 15.54
CA LEU A 146 37.23 34.51 16.92
C LEU A 146 38.53 34.86 17.67
N GLY A 147 39.69 34.80 16.99
CA GLY A 147 40.97 35.18 17.56
C GLY A 147 41.45 34.24 18.67
N ARG A 148 41.00 32.97 18.64
CA ARG A 148 41.41 31.93 19.60
C ARG A 148 41.89 30.66 18.91
#